data_AF-A0A2N0NBY0-F1
#
_entry.id   AF-A0A2N0NBY0-F1
#
_cell.length_a   1.000
_cell.length_b   1.000
_cell.length_c   1.000
_cell.angle_alpha   90.00
_cell.angle_beta   90.00
_cell.angle_gamma   90.00
#
_symmetry.space_group_name_H-M   'P 1'
#
loop_
_entity.id
_entity.type
_entity.pdbx_description
1 polymer ?
#
loop_
_entity_poly.entity_id
_entity_poly.type
_entity_poly.pdbx_seq_one_letter_code
_entity_poly.pdbx_strand_id
1 'polypeptide(L)'
;RNPPDILTGSPKVSKKTDLLFEEAYVRVKLDEPISVLGNKLHRKFCTGDIRWNPNIRVIKKMILLPEQPPTYLLNGPHGRLGVSRCAYTRKELQVVPINEKPPPDSVIRGQPERFVPEQILWHRIRKGQDQYLVKWERYPDTEATWEPADRLKEDVPDLIRKFWE
;
A
#
# COMPACT_ATOMS: atom_id res chain seq x y z
N ARG A 1 26.55 -29.07 -45.23
CA ARG A 1 25.48 -28.38 -44.49
C ARG A 1 25.92 -26.94 -44.34
N ASN A 2 25.20 -25.98 -44.92
CA ASN A 2 25.56 -24.57 -44.76
C ASN A 2 25.28 -24.11 -43.33
N PRO A 3 26.12 -23.22 -42.75
CA PRO A 3 25.83 -22.62 -41.46
C PRO A 3 24.53 -21.80 -41.55
N PRO A 4 23.73 -21.73 -40.47
CA PRO A 4 22.52 -20.93 -40.48
C PRO A 4 22.85 -19.44 -40.62
N ASP A 5 22.07 -18.73 -41.43
CA ASP A 5 22.24 -17.30 -41.65
C ASP A 5 22.08 -16.52 -40.32
N ILE A 6 23.06 -15.66 -40.04
CA ILE A 6 22.97 -14.71 -38.92
C ILE A 6 21.96 -13.64 -39.33
N LEU A 7 20.91 -13.47 -38.53
CA LEU A 7 19.87 -12.47 -38.78
C LEU A 7 20.45 -11.05 -38.71
N THR A 8 20.76 -10.45 -39.86
CA THR A 8 21.26 -9.07 -40.04
C THR A 8 20.15 -8.02 -39.96
N GLY A 9 19.13 -8.25 -39.13
CA GLY A 9 18.08 -7.27 -38.86
C GLY A 9 18.43 -6.45 -37.63
N SER A 10 18.39 -5.12 -37.73
CA SER A 10 18.36 -4.27 -36.54
C SER A 10 17.28 -4.80 -35.58
N PRO A 11 17.56 -4.94 -34.27
CA PRO A 11 16.57 -5.46 -33.33
C PRO A 11 15.28 -4.67 -33.49
N LYS A 12 14.16 -5.36 -33.77
CA LYS A 12 12.85 -4.74 -33.70
C LYS A 12 12.59 -4.42 -32.22
N VAL A 13 13.03 -3.24 -31.78
CA VAL A 13 12.74 -2.71 -30.45
C VAL A 13 11.25 -2.41 -30.41
N SER A 14 10.51 -3.36 -29.86
CA SER A 14 9.13 -3.16 -29.41
C SER A 14 9.08 -1.93 -28.52
N LYS A 15 8.19 -0.98 -28.85
CA LYS A 15 8.13 0.33 -28.21
C LYS A 15 7.82 0.17 -26.70
N LYS A 16 8.67 0.80 -25.87
CA LYS A 16 8.44 1.20 -24.47
C LYS A 16 8.78 0.17 -23.38
N THR A 17 10.08 -0.06 -23.20
CA THR A 17 10.78 -0.41 -21.94
C THR A 17 9.94 -1.04 -20.82
N ASP A 18 10.05 -2.36 -20.65
CA ASP A 18 9.58 -3.10 -19.45
C ASP A 18 10.33 -2.71 -18.15
N LEU A 19 11.30 -1.80 -18.24
CA LEU A 19 12.08 -1.30 -17.12
C LEU A 19 11.33 -0.22 -16.35
N LEU A 20 11.51 -0.21 -15.03
CA LEU A 20 11.00 0.83 -14.16
C LEU A 20 12.05 1.92 -13.97
N PHE A 21 11.60 3.17 -13.97
CA PHE A 21 12.46 4.31 -13.74
C PHE A 21 12.72 4.52 -12.25
N GLU A 22 13.86 5.12 -11.92
CA GLU A 22 14.14 5.61 -10.57
C GLU A 22 13.11 6.68 -10.17
N GLU A 23 12.84 6.78 -8.87
CA GLU A 23 11.81 7.63 -8.28
C GLU A 23 10.35 7.25 -8.63
N ALA A 24 10.12 6.13 -9.31
CA ALA A 24 8.77 5.61 -9.51
C ALA A 24 8.18 5.04 -8.21
N TYR A 25 6.90 5.36 -7.97
CA TYR A 25 6.11 4.79 -6.87
C TYR A 25 5.64 3.38 -7.21
N VAL A 26 5.90 2.45 -6.29
CA VAL A 26 5.58 1.03 -6.48
C VAL A 26 5.05 0.39 -5.20
N ARG A 27 4.25 -0.67 -5.37
CA ARG A 27 3.92 -1.63 -4.31
C ARG A 27 4.64 -2.95 -4.55
N VAL A 28 5.00 -3.59 -3.46
CA VAL A 28 5.59 -4.93 -3.48
C VAL A 28 4.49 -5.98 -3.44
N LYS A 29 4.60 -7.03 -4.25
CA LYS A 29 3.69 -8.17 -4.21
C LYS A 29 3.78 -8.88 -2.86
N LEU A 30 2.64 -9.28 -2.32
CA LEU A 30 2.60 -10.05 -1.07
C LEU A 30 2.77 -11.54 -1.35
N ASP A 31 3.56 -12.21 -0.51
CA ASP A 31 3.74 -13.65 -0.54
C ASP A 31 2.65 -14.41 0.24
N GLU A 32 2.03 -13.74 1.20
CA GLU A 32 1.00 -14.28 2.09
C GLU A 32 -0.15 -13.30 2.26
N PRO A 33 -1.40 -13.78 2.48
CA PRO A 33 -2.53 -12.90 2.70
C PRO A 33 -2.37 -12.13 4.02
N ILE A 34 -2.78 -10.86 3.99
CA ILE A 34 -2.84 -9.98 5.14
C ILE A 34 -4.27 -9.51 5.37
N SER A 35 -4.60 -9.13 6.59
CA SER A 35 -5.85 -8.45 6.93
C SER A 35 -5.84 -7.02 6.39
N VAL A 36 -7.01 -6.37 6.40
CA VAL A 36 -7.16 -4.95 6.06
C VAL A 36 -6.21 -4.06 6.89
N LEU A 37 -6.00 -4.44 8.16
CA LEU A 37 -5.13 -3.74 9.11
C LEU A 37 -3.64 -4.12 8.97
N GLY A 38 -3.29 -5.03 8.05
CA GLY A 38 -1.91 -5.44 7.79
C GLY A 38 -1.40 -6.63 8.60
N ASN A 39 -2.23 -7.28 9.41
CA ASN A 39 -1.85 -8.47 10.15
C ASN A 39 -1.76 -9.69 9.21
N LYS A 40 -0.72 -10.51 9.34
CA LYS A 40 -0.56 -11.74 8.56
C LYS A 40 -1.71 -12.72 8.85
N LEU A 41 -2.26 -13.32 7.80
CA LEU A 41 -3.28 -14.37 7.90
C LEU A 41 -2.65 -15.73 7.60
N HIS A 42 -2.85 -16.70 8.49
CA HIS A 42 -2.35 -18.07 8.35
C HIS A 42 -3.25 -18.91 7.44
N ARG A 43 -3.45 -18.47 6.18
CA ARG A 43 -4.24 -19.19 5.17
C ARG A 43 -3.68 -18.95 3.77
N LYS A 44 -4.22 -19.63 2.76
CA LYS A 44 -3.94 -19.33 1.35
C LYS A 44 -4.75 -18.12 0.88
N PHE A 45 -4.25 -17.41 -0.13
CA PHE A 45 -4.97 -16.28 -0.72
C PHE A 45 -6.32 -16.68 -1.32
N CYS A 46 -7.35 -15.89 -1.04
CA CYS A 46 -8.66 -15.93 -1.67
C CYS A 46 -8.85 -14.80 -2.71
N THR A 47 -10.00 -14.79 -3.40
CA THR A 47 -10.32 -13.81 -4.47
C THR A 47 -10.37 -12.36 -3.96
N GLY A 48 -10.83 -12.12 -2.73
CA GLY A 48 -10.94 -10.78 -2.14
C GLY A 48 -9.80 -10.37 -1.22
N ASP A 49 -8.70 -11.13 -1.18
CA ASP A 49 -7.54 -10.79 -0.35
C ASP A 49 -6.64 -9.77 -1.07
N ILE A 50 -6.03 -8.87 -0.29
CA ILE A 50 -5.07 -7.87 -0.78
C ILE A 50 -3.85 -8.61 -1.37
N ARG A 51 -3.49 -8.32 -2.62
CA ARG A 51 -2.35 -8.96 -3.33
C ARG A 51 -1.08 -8.13 -3.33
N TRP A 52 -1.21 -6.83 -3.17
CA TRP A 52 -0.13 -5.86 -3.23
C TRP A 52 -0.03 -5.17 -1.89
N ASN A 53 1.19 -5.01 -1.37
CA ASN A 53 1.41 -4.38 -0.08
C ASN A 53 0.84 -2.95 -0.12
N PRO A 54 -0.02 -2.55 0.83
CA PRO A 54 -0.62 -1.21 0.82
C PRO A 54 0.44 -0.11 0.98
N ASN A 55 1.59 -0.40 1.60
CA ASN A 55 2.68 0.55 1.74
C ASN A 55 3.35 0.82 0.39
N ILE A 56 3.20 2.06 -0.09
CA ILE A 56 3.85 2.55 -1.29
C ILE A 56 5.33 2.81 -0.98
N ARG A 57 6.19 2.37 -1.89
CA ARG A 57 7.64 2.56 -1.85
C ARG A 57 8.12 3.23 -3.13
N VAL A 58 9.35 3.71 -3.11
CA VAL A 58 9.98 4.41 -4.23
C VAL A 58 11.18 3.62 -4.71
N ILE A 59 11.32 3.44 -6.02
CA ILE A 59 12.52 2.83 -6.59
C ILE A 59 13.70 3.78 -6.44
N LYS A 60 14.76 3.33 -5.77
CA LYS A 60 15.98 4.12 -5.55
C LYS A 60 17.11 3.75 -6.47
N LYS A 61 17.22 2.48 -6.86
CA LYS A 61 18.30 2.03 -7.73
C LYS A 61 17.88 0.81 -8.53
N MET A 62 18.26 0.79 -9.79
CA MET A 62 18.17 -0.40 -10.64
C MET A 62 19.53 -1.10 -10.73
N ILE A 63 19.52 -2.43 -10.69
CA ILE A 63 20.69 -3.30 -10.85
C ILE A 63 20.49 -4.12 -12.12
N LEU A 64 21.43 -3.96 -13.05
CA LEU A 64 21.50 -4.70 -14.30
C LEU A 64 22.75 -5.57 -14.27
N LEU A 65 22.56 -6.89 -14.25
CA LEU A 65 23.62 -7.88 -14.32
C LEU A 65 23.41 -8.77 -15.55
N PRO A 66 24.47 -9.18 -16.26
CA PRO A 66 24.36 -10.11 -17.39
C PRO A 66 23.65 -11.40 -16.97
N GLU A 67 22.82 -11.95 -17.87
CA GLU A 67 22.06 -13.20 -17.66
C GLU A 67 21.10 -13.20 -16.46
N GLN A 68 20.89 -12.05 -15.81
CA GLN A 68 19.94 -11.89 -14.71
C GLN A 68 18.86 -10.89 -15.09
N PRO A 69 17.61 -11.09 -14.63
CA PRO A 69 16.57 -10.09 -14.84
C PRO A 69 16.96 -8.80 -14.11
N PRO A 70 16.57 -7.63 -14.65
CA PRO A 70 16.69 -6.36 -13.94
C PRO A 70 16.04 -6.44 -12.56
N THR A 71 16.79 -6.01 -11.55
CA THR A 71 16.30 -5.93 -10.17
C THR A 71 16.33 -4.49 -9.67
N TYR A 72 15.48 -4.19 -8.69
CA TYR A 72 15.22 -2.85 -8.19
C TYR A 72 15.36 -2.84 -6.68
N LEU A 73 16.15 -1.91 -6.16
CA LEU A 73 16.21 -1.57 -4.76
C LEU A 73 15.24 -0.42 -4.49
N LEU A 74 14.41 -0.59 -3.47
CA LEU A 74 13.43 0.40 -3.05
C LEU A 74 13.98 1.27 -1.93
N ASN A 75 13.26 2.31 -1.52
CA ASN A 75 13.55 3.00 -0.28
C ASN A 75 13.32 2.09 0.94
N GLY A 76 14.19 2.21 1.94
CA GLY A 76 14.10 1.41 3.14
C GLY A 76 15.08 1.84 4.24
N PRO A 77 14.88 1.37 5.49
CA PRO A 77 15.69 1.80 6.63
C PRO A 77 17.06 1.10 6.69
N HIS A 78 17.53 0.49 5.60
CA HIS A 78 18.69 -0.38 5.63
C HIS A 78 19.95 0.29 5.05
N GLY A 79 21.03 0.22 5.82
CA GLY A 79 22.35 0.70 5.42
C GLY A 79 22.45 2.23 5.32
N ARG A 80 23.64 2.71 4.97
CA ARG A 80 23.91 4.15 4.81
C ARG A 80 23.21 4.77 3.60
N LEU A 81 22.82 3.95 2.62
CA LEU A 81 22.20 4.40 1.37
C LEU A 81 20.68 4.56 1.47
N GLY A 82 20.05 4.15 2.58
CA GLY A 82 18.60 4.28 2.75
C GLY A 82 17.77 3.44 1.78
N VAL A 83 18.26 2.25 1.43
CA VAL A 83 17.63 1.34 0.48
C VAL A 83 17.01 0.12 1.18
N SER A 84 16.19 -0.63 0.45
CA SER A 84 15.64 -1.90 0.89
C SER A 84 16.75 -2.93 1.06
N ARG A 85 16.57 -3.85 2.01
CA ARG A 85 17.50 -4.95 2.24
C ARG A 85 17.55 -5.93 1.06
N CYS A 86 16.40 -6.15 0.42
CA CYS A 86 16.26 -7.04 -0.73
C CYS A 86 16.03 -6.24 -2.00
N ALA A 87 16.48 -6.78 -3.14
CA ALA A 87 16.14 -6.30 -4.47
C ALA A 87 14.93 -7.07 -5.02
N TYR A 88 14.12 -6.41 -5.83
CA TYR A 88 12.88 -6.95 -6.38
C TYR A 88 12.94 -6.98 -7.90
N THR A 89 12.28 -7.94 -8.53
CA THR A 89 12.12 -8.00 -9.98
C THR A 89 10.92 -7.18 -10.43
N ARG A 90 10.85 -6.91 -11.74
CA ARG A 90 9.72 -6.21 -12.36
C ARG A 90 8.35 -6.83 -12.06
N LYS A 91 8.27 -8.16 -11.91
CA LYS A 91 7.04 -8.93 -11.69
C LYS A 91 6.53 -8.85 -10.24
N GLU A 92 7.42 -8.51 -9.32
CA GLU A 92 7.12 -8.35 -7.89
C GLU A 92 6.72 -6.92 -7.55
N LEU A 93 6.75 -6.01 -8.53
CA LEU A 93 6.45 -4.59 -8.37
C LEU A 93 5.26 -4.17 -9.22
N GLN A 94 4.28 -3.53 -8.57
CA GLN A 94 3.18 -2.83 -9.23
C GLN A 94 3.48 -1.33 -9.20
N VAL A 95 3.48 -0.67 -10.37
CA VAL A 95 3.60 0.79 -10.44
C VAL A 95 2.29 1.42 -9.98
N VAL A 96 2.42 2.42 -9.10
CA VAL A 96 1.30 3.16 -8.52
C VAL A 96 1.31 4.58 -9.10
N PRO A 97 0.24 5.03 -9.77
CA PRO A 97 0.11 6.42 -10.14
C PRO A 97 -0.14 7.28 -8.90
N ILE A 98 0.35 8.52 -8.91
CA ILE A 98 0.27 9.45 -7.77
C ILE A 98 -1.18 9.69 -7.32
N ASN A 99 -2.15 9.64 -8.26
CA ASN A 99 -3.56 9.90 -8.00
C ASN A 99 -4.39 8.62 -7.78
N GLU A 100 -3.76 7.48 -7.47
CA GLU A 100 -4.50 6.25 -7.17
C GLU A 100 -5.32 6.41 -5.88
N LYS A 101 -6.60 6.05 -5.94
CA LYS A 101 -7.41 5.85 -4.74
C LYS A 101 -7.48 4.35 -4.44
N PRO A 102 -7.23 3.91 -3.19
CA PRO A 102 -7.39 2.51 -2.84
C PRO A 102 -8.85 2.08 -3.07
N PRO A 103 -9.10 0.78 -3.34
CA PRO A 103 -10.45 0.27 -3.37
C PRO A 103 -11.12 0.48 -1.99
N PRO A 104 -12.44 0.68 -1.94
CA PRO A 104 -13.13 0.80 -0.66
C PRO A 104 -12.99 -0.50 0.14
N ASP A 105 -12.81 -0.35 1.45
CA ASP A 105 -12.57 -1.49 2.35
C ASP A 105 -13.75 -2.50 2.37
N SER A 106 -14.96 -2.07 1.98
CA SER A 106 -16.13 -2.94 1.81
C SER A 106 -15.96 -4.07 0.79
N VAL A 107 -15.05 -3.93 -0.16
CA VAL A 107 -14.74 -4.95 -1.18
C VAL A 107 -13.65 -5.92 -0.69
N ILE A 108 -12.92 -5.54 0.37
CA ILE A 108 -11.83 -6.33 0.91
C ILE A 108 -12.40 -7.40 1.85
N ARG A 109 -11.92 -8.62 1.68
CA ARG A 109 -12.42 -9.75 2.47
C ARG A 109 -11.91 -9.67 3.91
N GLY A 110 -12.83 -9.46 4.84
CA GLY A 110 -12.60 -9.57 6.28
C GLY A 110 -13.21 -8.38 7.00
N GLN A 111 -13.86 -8.63 8.14
CA GLN A 111 -14.23 -7.54 9.04
C GLN A 111 -13.03 -7.24 9.94
N PRO A 112 -12.54 -5.99 9.96
CA PRO A 112 -11.51 -5.62 10.91
C PRO A 112 -12.11 -5.63 12.32
N GLU A 113 -11.37 -6.18 13.30
CA GLU A 113 -11.78 -6.14 14.71
C GLU A 113 -11.68 -4.71 15.30
N ARG A 114 -10.89 -3.85 14.64
CA ARG A 114 -10.62 -2.47 15.06
C ARG A 114 -10.63 -1.56 13.84
N PHE A 115 -11.17 -0.36 13.98
CA PHE A 115 -11.19 0.67 12.94
C PHE A 115 -10.23 1.80 13.33
N VAL A 116 -9.61 2.43 12.33
CA VAL A 116 -8.68 3.54 12.56
C VAL A 116 -9.46 4.85 12.41
N PRO A 117 -9.58 5.68 13.46
CA PRO A 117 -10.18 7.00 13.35
C PRO A 117 -9.36 7.91 12.42
N GLU A 118 -9.99 8.49 11.41
CA GLU A 118 -9.38 9.48 10.52
C GLU A 118 -9.57 10.90 11.08
N GLN A 119 -10.81 11.25 11.44
CA GLN A 119 -11.18 12.59 11.87
C GLN A 119 -12.44 12.59 12.74
N ILE A 120 -12.55 13.54 13.65
CA ILE A 120 -13.81 13.84 14.34
C ILE A 120 -14.59 14.89 13.53
N LEU A 121 -15.83 14.56 13.17
CA LEU A 121 -16.69 15.43 12.37
C LEU A 121 -17.59 16.31 13.23
N TRP A 122 -18.13 15.75 14.32
CA TRP A 122 -19.10 16.42 15.19
C TRP A 122 -18.95 16.01 16.65
N HIS A 123 -19.40 16.88 17.54
CA HIS A 123 -19.55 16.62 18.98
C HIS A 123 -21.02 16.78 19.38
N ARG A 124 -21.48 15.95 20.31
CA ARG A 124 -22.79 16.13 20.97
C ARG A 124 -22.76 15.59 22.40
N ILE A 125 -23.71 16.04 23.20
CA ILE A 125 -24.02 15.45 24.50
C ILE A 125 -25.35 14.69 24.39
N ARG A 126 -25.36 13.40 24.73
CA ARG A 126 -26.57 12.58 24.74
C ARG A 126 -26.65 11.81 26.06
N LYS A 127 -27.77 11.97 26.79
CA LYS A 127 -27.97 11.37 28.12
C LYS A 127 -26.85 11.71 29.11
N GLY A 128 -26.34 12.93 29.07
CA GLY A 128 -25.26 13.40 29.95
C GLY A 128 -23.88 12.84 29.62
N GLN A 129 -23.72 12.14 28.49
CA GLN A 129 -22.42 11.62 28.03
C GLN A 129 -21.98 12.34 26.75
N ASP A 130 -20.72 12.74 26.70
CA ASP A 130 -20.08 13.27 25.51
C ASP A 130 -19.87 12.17 24.47
N GLN A 131 -20.25 12.47 23.24
CA GLN A 131 -20.07 11.59 22.09
C GLN A 131 -19.48 12.39 20.93
N TYR A 132 -18.64 11.73 20.15
CA TYR A 132 -18.05 12.28 18.94
C TYR A 132 -18.45 11.44 17.73
N LEU A 133 -18.78 12.11 16.62
CA LEU A 133 -19.00 11.45 15.34
C LEU A 133 -17.64 11.25 14.68
N VAL A 134 -17.21 10.01 14.57
CA VAL A 134 -15.88 9.64 14.07
C VAL A 134 -15.98 9.22 12.61
N LYS A 135 -15.23 9.91 11.75
CA LYS A 135 -14.91 9.46 10.40
C LYS A 135 -13.81 8.41 10.50
N TRP A 136 -14.04 7.25 9.91
CA TRP A 136 -13.10 6.14 9.89
C TRP A 136 -12.24 6.16 8.63
N GLU A 137 -10.95 5.87 8.77
CA GLU A 137 -10.03 5.82 7.64
C GLU A 137 -10.51 4.77 6.63
N ARG A 138 -10.54 5.14 5.34
CA ARG A 138 -10.96 4.27 4.21
C ARG A 138 -12.44 3.93 4.15
N TYR A 139 -13.26 4.54 5.00
CA TYR A 139 -14.71 4.48 4.94
C TYR A 139 -15.29 5.85 4.53
N PRO A 140 -16.41 5.89 3.81
CA PRO A 140 -17.07 7.16 3.49
C PRO A 140 -17.66 7.80 4.75
N ASP A 141 -17.81 9.12 4.75
CA ASP A 141 -18.39 9.88 5.88
C ASP A 141 -19.80 9.40 6.26
N THR A 142 -20.52 8.78 5.32
CA THR A 142 -21.84 8.16 5.55
C THR A 142 -21.79 6.99 6.52
N GLU A 143 -20.63 6.36 6.70
CA GLU A 143 -20.38 5.26 7.64
C GLU A 143 -19.77 5.74 8.96
N ALA A 144 -19.71 7.06 9.21
CA ALA A 144 -19.25 7.60 10.47
C ALA A 144 -20.16 7.17 11.64
N THR A 145 -19.57 6.82 12.78
CA THR A 145 -20.31 6.35 13.97
C THR A 145 -20.10 7.26 15.18
N TRP A 146 -21.09 7.29 16.07
CA TRP A 146 -21.02 8.05 17.33
C TRP A 146 -20.31 7.23 18.39
N GLU A 147 -19.08 7.59 18.72
CA GLU A 147 -18.26 6.93 19.73
C GLU A 147 -18.25 7.72 21.04
N PRO A 148 -18.19 7.03 22.20
CA PRO A 148 -18.11 7.68 23.50
C PRO A 148 -16.78 8.40 23.68
N ALA A 149 -16.82 9.60 24.24
CA ALA A 149 -15.63 10.44 24.44
C ALA A 149 -14.54 9.76 25.27
N ASP A 150 -14.92 8.96 26.27
CA ASP A 150 -13.96 8.32 27.18
C ASP A 150 -13.03 7.36 26.44
N ARG A 151 -13.57 6.54 25.52
CA ARG A 151 -12.76 5.64 24.68
C ARG A 151 -11.82 6.40 23.77
N LEU A 152 -12.31 7.46 23.12
CA LEU A 152 -11.50 8.26 22.19
C LEU A 152 -10.39 9.03 22.90
N LYS A 153 -10.58 9.45 24.15
CA LYS A 153 -9.54 10.09 24.97
C LYS A 153 -8.41 9.11 25.29
N GLU A 154 -8.74 7.83 25.50
CA GLU A 154 -7.75 6.78 25.75
C GLU A 154 -7.02 6.38 24.47
N ASP A 155 -7.76 6.16 23.37
CA ASP A 155 -7.21 5.60 22.13
C ASP A 155 -6.52 6.66 21.25
N VAL A 156 -7.10 7.86 21.12
CA VAL A 156 -6.71 8.89 20.14
C VAL A 156 -6.89 10.32 20.67
N PRO A 157 -6.22 10.71 21.78
CA PRO A 157 -6.38 12.03 22.39
C PRO A 157 -6.00 13.19 21.45
N ASP A 158 -5.06 12.97 20.54
CA ASP A 158 -4.63 13.98 19.57
C ASP A 158 -5.73 14.38 18.59
N LEU A 159 -6.61 13.45 18.20
CA LEU A 159 -7.75 13.77 17.33
C LEU A 159 -8.79 14.63 18.03
N ILE A 160 -9.01 14.40 19.32
CA ILE A 160 -9.89 15.24 20.14
C ILE A 160 -9.29 16.64 20.26
N ARG A 161 -7.99 16.75 20.55
CA ARG A 161 -7.32 18.05 20.62
C ARG A 161 -7.47 18.83 19.31
N LYS A 162 -7.16 18.18 18.19
CA LYS A 162 -7.28 18.78 16.85
C LYS A 162 -8.70 19.22 16.48
N PHE A 163 -9.73 18.57 17.03
CA PHE A 163 -11.13 18.97 16.81
C PHE A 163 -11.51 20.27 17.51
N TRP A 164 -10.87 20.56 18.66
CA TRP A 164 -11.13 21.76 19.46
C TRP A 164 -10.13 22.89 19.23
N GLU A 165 -9.08 22.65 18.46
CA GLU A 165 -8.20 23.69 17.89
C GLU A 165 -8.93 24.50 16.81
#